data_AF-A0A945JZF9-F1
#
_entry.id   AF-A0A945JZF9-F1
#
_cell.length_a   1.000
_cell.length_b   1.000
_cell.length_c   1.000
_cell.angle_alpha   90.00
_cell.angle_beta   90.00
_cell.angle_gamma   90.00
#
_symmetry.space_group_name_H-M   'P 1'
#
loop_
_entity.id
_entity.type
_entity.pdbx_description
1 polymer ?
#
loop_
_entity_poly.entity_id
_entity_poly.type
_entity_poly.pdbx_seq_one_letter_code
_entity_poly.pdbx_strand_id
1 'polypeptide(L)'
;MSRLFYSEEGRVTPALCEELTRFRRIRKHLDLPQTGQPAQLFLLARAYPDSDTPLKLAVNGVDMADIMPQQSGYRWYRVDIDAERLQAGDNTFDLWSDSPAMDSWSLALEAGHESPGSEVSDDGGINWRSQSMGYLNCVRAEYVLRVRLAEGSDPPPTTVVWEDPTLPRLDSLRSCLPERALAPGSVRDRVRALSSWLAGSWEHTGSGRAEQYAPWDAETLLSWAPRQQGHNGKRPIAMCVHYAAALVSAAQSIGIAARCAVVTEAPNGTAGHFIAEIWDPEDERWFVVDPNSDALFVRDGALMSMTQIQEAGAAIGASIEWGPGTEFQLTFPHIVEFCETNLKKGVCFRHRSVWYRADLLTRPWLSPPGHGSLSYCETGLIWETRDLDRGFGMFPSFGDSNWFDHPPEEFPHG
;
A
#
# COMPACT_ATOMS: atom_id res chain seq x y z
N MET A 1 19.32 -13.43 9.72
CA MET A 1 18.99 -12.25 8.90
C MET A 1 18.75 -12.76 7.50
N SER A 2 17.66 -12.36 6.86
CA SER A 2 17.24 -12.82 5.52
C SER A 2 17.23 -11.65 4.54
N ARG A 3 17.20 -11.93 3.23
CA ARG A 3 17.16 -10.89 2.18
C ARG A 3 16.08 -11.18 1.14
N LEU A 4 15.36 -10.14 0.73
CA LEU A 4 14.42 -10.17 -0.38
C LEU A 4 15.07 -9.82 -1.71
N PHE A 5 14.68 -10.56 -2.76
CA PHE A 5 15.05 -10.34 -4.15
C PHE A 5 13.77 -10.11 -4.96
N TYR A 6 13.76 -9.01 -5.72
CA TYR A 6 12.62 -8.51 -6.47
C TYR A 6 13.12 -7.55 -7.56
N SER A 7 12.28 -7.21 -8.53
CA SER A 7 12.64 -6.26 -9.62
C SER A 7 11.54 -5.24 -9.97
N GLU A 8 10.50 -5.14 -9.14
CA GLU A 8 9.37 -4.21 -9.26
C GLU A 8 9.17 -3.40 -7.97
N GLU A 9 8.46 -2.27 -8.04
CA GLU A 9 8.20 -1.42 -6.87
C GLU A 9 6.83 -1.64 -6.22
N GLY A 10 5.98 -2.51 -6.78
CA GLY A 10 4.64 -2.84 -6.31
C GLY A 10 3.56 -1.88 -6.82
N ARG A 11 3.81 -1.12 -7.89
CA ARG A 11 2.86 -0.16 -8.46
C ARG A 11 1.84 -0.84 -9.38
N VAL A 12 1.03 -1.69 -8.78
CA VAL A 12 0.05 -2.50 -9.49
C VAL A 12 -1.25 -1.71 -9.72
N THR A 13 -1.77 -1.81 -10.95
CA THR A 13 -3.15 -1.43 -11.26
C THR A 13 -3.96 -2.72 -11.43
N PRO A 14 -4.97 -3.00 -10.58
CA PRO A 14 -5.71 -4.28 -10.59
C PRO A 14 -6.35 -4.67 -11.92
N ALA A 15 -6.57 -3.71 -12.82
CA ALA A 15 -7.16 -3.92 -14.14
C ALA A 15 -6.13 -4.15 -15.26
N LEU A 16 -4.83 -4.04 -14.98
CA LEU A 16 -3.74 -4.21 -15.97
C LEU A 16 -2.93 -5.49 -15.73
N CYS A 17 -3.54 -6.49 -15.10
CA CYS A 17 -2.90 -7.72 -14.67
C CYS A 17 -2.68 -8.70 -15.84
N GLU A 18 -2.10 -9.86 -15.55
CA GLU A 18 -1.92 -10.93 -16.55
C GLU A 18 -2.81 -12.13 -16.24
N GLU A 19 -3.75 -12.43 -17.14
CA GLU A 19 -4.58 -13.62 -17.01
C GLU A 19 -3.84 -14.85 -17.53
N LEU A 20 -3.76 -15.89 -16.70
CA LEU A 20 -2.99 -17.09 -16.99
C LEU A 20 -3.87 -18.17 -17.60
N THR A 21 -3.34 -18.86 -18.62
CA THR A 21 -3.99 -20.00 -19.28
C THR A 21 -2.95 -21.06 -19.61
N ARG A 22 -3.38 -22.19 -20.18
CA ARG A 22 -2.43 -23.26 -20.56
C ARG A 22 -1.47 -22.83 -21.66
N PHE A 23 -1.91 -21.85 -22.47
CA PHE A 23 -1.15 -21.25 -23.56
C PHE A 23 -0.46 -19.97 -23.12
N ARG A 24 -1.15 -19.17 -22.29
CA ARG A 24 -0.70 -17.89 -21.76
C ARG A 24 0.05 -18.10 -20.45
N ARG A 25 1.36 -18.31 -20.58
CA ARG A 25 2.28 -18.57 -19.46
C ARG A 25 3.13 -17.35 -19.22
N ILE A 26 3.57 -17.18 -17.97
CA ILE A 26 4.52 -16.13 -17.63
C ILE A 26 5.82 -16.74 -17.17
N ARG A 27 6.90 -15.98 -17.34
CA ARG A 27 8.22 -16.27 -16.80
C ARG A 27 8.77 -15.03 -16.14
N LYS A 28 9.33 -15.21 -14.95
CA LYS A 28 10.07 -14.19 -14.21
C LYS A 28 11.51 -14.65 -14.05
N HIS A 29 12.45 -13.75 -14.29
CA HIS A 29 13.87 -13.92 -14.05
C HIS A 29 14.27 -13.17 -12.78
N LEU A 30 15.06 -13.81 -11.92
CA LEU A 30 15.71 -13.17 -10.79
C LEU A 30 17.15 -13.69 -10.66
N ASP A 31 18.11 -12.76 -10.56
CA ASP A 31 19.49 -13.09 -10.23
C ASP A 31 19.61 -13.29 -8.72
N LEU A 32 19.98 -14.49 -8.30
CA LEU A 32 20.09 -14.89 -6.90
C LEU A 32 21.52 -15.32 -6.56
N PRO A 33 22.05 -14.98 -5.37
CA PRO A 33 23.29 -15.57 -4.90
C PRO A 33 23.09 -17.06 -4.62
N GLN A 34 24.20 -17.80 -4.52
CA GLN A 34 24.15 -19.18 -4.04
C GLN A 34 23.54 -19.23 -2.63
N THR A 35 22.61 -20.14 -2.41
CA THR A 35 22.01 -20.43 -1.11
C THR A 35 22.18 -21.91 -0.77
N GLY A 36 22.34 -22.21 0.52
CA GLY A 36 22.34 -23.58 1.04
C GLY A 36 21.08 -23.89 1.85
N GLN A 37 20.11 -22.97 1.90
CA GLN A 37 18.91 -23.06 2.72
C GLN A 37 17.65 -22.93 1.86
N PRO A 38 16.51 -23.49 2.32
CA PRO A 38 15.24 -23.25 1.65
C PRO A 38 14.93 -21.75 1.56
N ALA A 39 14.32 -21.37 0.44
CA ALA A 39 13.86 -20.02 0.16
C ALA A 39 12.33 -19.92 0.24
N GLN A 40 11.82 -18.69 0.33
CA GLN A 40 10.39 -18.40 0.27
C GLN A 40 10.07 -17.61 -1.00
N LEU A 41 9.22 -18.16 -1.85
CA LEU A 41 8.64 -17.47 -2.98
C LEU A 41 7.31 -16.83 -2.56
N PHE A 42 7.18 -15.54 -2.86
CA PHE A 42 5.96 -14.78 -2.70
C PHE A 42 5.45 -14.34 -4.07
N LEU A 43 4.18 -14.60 -4.35
CA LEU A 43 3.51 -14.13 -5.57
C LEU A 43 2.17 -13.49 -5.22
N LEU A 44 1.90 -12.36 -5.87
CA LEU A 44 0.65 -11.62 -5.70
C LEU A 44 -0.31 -12.00 -6.83
N ALA A 45 -1.33 -12.78 -6.50
CA ALA A 45 -2.27 -13.30 -7.50
C ALA A 45 -3.71 -13.30 -6.97
N ARG A 46 -4.65 -13.49 -7.90
CA ARG A 46 -6.07 -13.70 -7.62
C ARG A 46 -6.59 -14.86 -8.45
N ALA A 47 -7.24 -15.83 -7.81
CA ALA A 47 -8.11 -16.76 -8.51
C ALA A 47 -9.44 -16.09 -8.84
N TYR A 48 -9.97 -16.31 -10.04
CA TYR A 48 -11.31 -15.85 -10.40
C TYR A 48 -12.38 -16.54 -9.54
N PRO A 49 -13.55 -15.91 -9.34
CA PRO A 49 -14.69 -16.57 -8.70
C PRO A 49 -14.98 -17.92 -9.36
N ASP A 50 -15.29 -18.92 -8.54
CA ASP A 50 -15.65 -20.29 -8.97
C ASP A 50 -14.55 -21.07 -9.73
N SER A 51 -13.33 -20.53 -9.84
CA SER A 51 -12.20 -21.29 -10.38
C SER A 51 -11.68 -22.29 -9.35
N ASP A 52 -11.78 -23.58 -9.68
CA ASP A 52 -11.13 -24.69 -8.95
C ASP A 52 -9.81 -25.12 -9.61
N THR A 53 -9.40 -24.46 -10.71
CA THR A 53 -8.20 -24.85 -11.45
C THR A 53 -6.96 -24.39 -10.68
N PRO A 54 -5.99 -25.27 -10.39
CA PRO A 54 -4.76 -24.85 -9.72
C PRO A 54 -3.92 -23.89 -10.55
N LEU A 55 -3.15 -23.06 -9.85
CA LEU A 55 -2.03 -22.31 -10.43
C LEU A 55 -0.79 -23.20 -10.38
N LYS A 56 -0.22 -23.46 -11.56
CA LYS A 56 1.00 -24.24 -11.75
C LYS A 56 2.21 -23.33 -11.60
N LEU A 57 3.28 -23.88 -11.05
CA LEU A 57 4.57 -23.21 -10.84
C LEU A 57 5.68 -24.18 -11.24
N ALA A 58 6.64 -23.69 -12.02
CA ALA A 58 7.93 -24.36 -12.22
C ALA A 58 9.08 -23.41 -11.86
N VAL A 59 10.11 -23.95 -11.23
CA VAL A 59 11.34 -23.21 -10.88
C VAL A 59 12.49 -23.86 -11.64
N ASN A 60 13.19 -23.07 -12.46
CA ASN A 60 14.28 -23.57 -13.32
C ASN A 60 13.87 -24.80 -14.17
N GLY A 61 12.63 -24.78 -14.67
CA GLY A 61 12.05 -25.86 -15.49
C GLY A 61 11.61 -27.10 -14.71
N VAL A 62 11.66 -27.08 -13.37
CA VAL A 62 11.16 -28.17 -12.53
C VAL A 62 9.82 -27.80 -11.91
N ASP A 63 8.82 -28.65 -12.14
CA ASP A 63 7.48 -28.48 -11.58
C ASP A 63 7.51 -28.51 -10.04
N MET A 64 6.79 -27.56 -9.45
CA MET A 64 6.55 -27.43 -8.01
C MET A 64 5.14 -27.92 -7.66
N ALA A 65 4.84 -27.94 -6.36
CA ALA A 65 3.48 -28.25 -5.90
C ALA A 65 2.46 -27.22 -6.44
N ASP A 66 1.30 -27.74 -6.83
CA ASP A 66 0.17 -26.94 -7.28
C ASP A 66 -0.29 -25.94 -6.20
N ILE A 67 -0.58 -24.71 -6.62
CA ILE A 67 -1.14 -23.67 -5.76
C ILE A 67 -2.65 -23.68 -5.92
N MET A 68 -3.35 -24.11 -4.87
CA MET A 68 -4.80 -24.18 -4.90
C MET A 68 -5.43 -22.78 -4.80
N PRO A 69 -6.51 -22.53 -5.56
CA PRO A 69 -7.24 -21.27 -5.47
C PRO A 69 -7.75 -21.06 -4.05
N GLN A 70 -7.63 -19.83 -3.58
CA GLN A 70 -8.22 -19.40 -2.32
C GLN A 70 -9.16 -18.25 -2.64
N GLN A 71 -10.40 -18.33 -2.19
CA GLN A 71 -11.43 -17.37 -2.55
C GLN A 71 -11.16 -16.01 -1.88
N SER A 72 -11.28 -14.94 -2.68
CA SER A 72 -11.21 -13.49 -2.38
C SER A 72 -9.96 -12.76 -2.88
N GLY A 73 -10.19 -11.71 -3.68
CA GLY A 73 -9.26 -10.62 -3.99
C GLY A 73 -7.88 -11.02 -4.51
N TYR A 74 -7.03 -10.01 -4.69
CA TYR A 74 -5.59 -10.26 -4.81
C TYR A 74 -5.01 -10.54 -3.45
N ARG A 75 -4.12 -11.53 -3.37
CA ARG A 75 -3.44 -11.92 -2.14
C ARG A 75 -2.05 -12.47 -2.40
N TRP A 76 -1.23 -12.42 -1.36
CA TRP A 76 0.07 -13.06 -1.35
C TRP A 76 -0.06 -14.55 -1.09
N TYR A 77 0.46 -15.35 -2.03
CA TYR A 77 0.72 -16.77 -1.84
C TYR A 77 2.18 -16.96 -1.49
N ARG A 78 2.46 -17.87 -0.55
CA ARG A 78 3.81 -18.26 -0.15
C ARG A 78 4.05 -19.71 -0.55
N VAL A 79 5.15 -19.96 -1.25
CA VAL A 79 5.63 -21.30 -1.61
C VAL A 79 7.06 -21.45 -1.06
N ASP A 80 7.30 -22.51 -0.30
CA ASP A 80 8.65 -22.85 0.15
C ASP A 80 9.39 -23.58 -0.98
N ILE A 81 10.63 -23.18 -1.24
CA ILE A 81 11.48 -23.72 -2.32
C ILE A 81 12.72 -24.34 -1.70
N ASP A 82 12.97 -25.61 -1.98
CA ASP A 82 14.20 -26.28 -1.56
C ASP A 82 15.42 -25.65 -2.24
N ALA A 83 16.53 -25.51 -1.51
CA ALA A 83 17.76 -24.90 -2.01
C ALA A 83 18.26 -25.52 -3.33
N GLU A 84 18.08 -26.83 -3.49
CA GLU A 84 18.50 -27.60 -4.69
C GLU A 84 17.72 -27.21 -5.96
N ARG A 85 16.60 -26.50 -5.83
CA ARG A 85 15.83 -25.96 -6.96
C ARG A 85 16.37 -24.64 -7.45
N LEU A 86 17.19 -23.96 -6.65
CA LEU A 86 17.78 -22.67 -6.99
C LEU A 86 19.23 -22.83 -7.40
N GLN A 87 19.70 -21.89 -8.21
CA GLN A 87 21.10 -21.82 -8.64
C GLN A 87 21.65 -20.41 -8.43
N ALA A 88 22.97 -20.28 -8.41
CA ALA A 88 23.60 -18.98 -8.43
C ALA A 88 23.42 -18.32 -9.81
N GLY A 89 23.11 -17.02 -9.82
CA GLY A 89 22.82 -16.26 -11.05
C GLY A 89 21.34 -16.33 -11.42
N ASP A 90 21.05 -16.40 -12.72
CA ASP A 90 19.70 -16.33 -13.26
C ASP A 90 18.85 -17.54 -12.84
N ASN A 91 17.69 -17.28 -12.26
CA ASN A 91 16.67 -18.27 -11.93
C ASN A 91 15.35 -17.91 -12.61
N THR A 92 14.66 -18.90 -13.17
CA THR A 92 13.35 -18.70 -13.80
C THR A 92 12.21 -19.23 -12.95
N PHE A 93 11.12 -18.47 -12.91
CA PHE A 93 9.86 -18.82 -12.25
C PHE A 93 8.75 -18.75 -13.27
N ASP A 94 8.24 -19.91 -13.68
CA ASP A 94 7.23 -20.03 -14.71
C ASP A 94 5.87 -20.32 -14.07
N LEU A 95 4.84 -19.55 -14.41
CA LEU A 95 3.48 -19.73 -13.88
C LEU A 95 2.45 -19.84 -14.99
N TRP A 96 1.49 -20.75 -14.81
CA TRP A 96 0.36 -20.95 -15.74
C TRP A 96 -0.82 -21.63 -15.05
N SER A 97 -1.96 -21.71 -15.73
CA SER A 97 -3.09 -22.52 -15.29
C SER A 97 -3.53 -23.45 -16.41
N ASP A 98 -4.11 -24.60 -16.11
CA ASP A 98 -4.55 -25.53 -17.16
C ASP A 98 -5.86 -25.10 -17.87
N SER A 99 -6.47 -23.98 -17.43
CA SER A 99 -7.64 -23.40 -18.10
C SER A 99 -7.29 -23.00 -19.55
N PRO A 100 -8.16 -23.25 -20.54
CA PRO A 100 -8.04 -22.66 -21.88
C PRO A 100 -8.33 -21.16 -21.92
N ALA A 101 -9.03 -20.60 -20.93
CA ALA A 101 -9.58 -19.26 -20.97
C ALA A 101 -8.98 -18.36 -19.86
N MET A 102 -9.08 -17.05 -20.07
CA MET A 102 -8.56 -15.99 -19.18
C MET A 102 -9.51 -15.76 -17.99
N ASP A 103 -9.89 -16.85 -17.32
CA ASP A 103 -10.95 -16.88 -16.29
C ASP A 103 -10.58 -17.75 -15.08
N SER A 104 -9.31 -18.14 -14.96
CA SER A 104 -8.84 -18.99 -13.86
C SER A 104 -8.03 -18.20 -12.83
N TRP A 105 -6.98 -17.51 -13.29
CA TRP A 105 -6.03 -16.77 -12.46
C TRP A 105 -5.65 -15.45 -13.12
N SER A 106 -5.40 -14.46 -12.28
CA SER A 106 -4.83 -13.17 -12.65
C SER A 106 -3.62 -12.90 -11.76
N LEU A 107 -2.45 -12.66 -12.37
CA LEU A 107 -1.19 -12.35 -11.69
C LEU A 107 -0.94 -10.84 -11.73
N ALA A 108 -0.57 -10.28 -10.58
CA ALA A 108 -0.26 -8.86 -10.50
C ALA A 108 1.03 -8.52 -11.26
N LEU A 109 1.03 -7.35 -11.88
CA LEU A 109 2.18 -6.80 -12.58
C LEU A 109 2.29 -5.29 -12.37
N GLU A 110 3.53 -4.79 -12.41
CA GLU A 110 3.85 -3.37 -12.49
C GLU A 110 4.06 -3.00 -13.96
N ALA A 111 3.29 -2.04 -14.46
CA ALA A 111 3.40 -1.56 -15.84
C ALA A 111 4.41 -0.42 -15.96
N GLY A 112 5.04 -0.27 -17.13
CA GLY A 112 5.95 0.84 -17.45
C GLY A 112 7.43 0.54 -17.23
N HIS A 113 7.83 -0.72 -17.05
CA HIS A 113 9.24 -1.09 -16.87
C HIS A 113 10.05 -0.90 -18.17
N GLU A 114 11.17 -0.17 -18.09
CA GLU A 114 12.06 0.06 -19.22
C GLU A 114 12.86 -1.20 -19.60
N SER A 115 13.14 -2.11 -18.67
CA SER A 115 13.87 -3.36 -18.92
C SER A 115 13.40 -4.44 -17.95
N PRO A 116 12.21 -5.06 -18.17
CA PRO A 116 11.68 -6.05 -17.26
C PRO A 116 12.46 -7.37 -17.38
N GLY A 117 12.67 -8.02 -16.25
CA GLY A 117 13.06 -9.43 -16.13
C GLY A 117 11.86 -10.36 -16.23
N SER A 118 10.83 -9.99 -16.98
CA SER A 118 9.59 -10.75 -17.11
C SER A 118 9.18 -10.93 -18.56
N GLU A 119 8.59 -12.08 -18.84
CA GLU A 119 8.15 -12.49 -20.17
C GLU A 119 6.78 -13.16 -20.13
N VAL A 120 6.06 -13.09 -21.24
CA VAL A 120 4.83 -13.85 -21.48
C VAL A 120 5.01 -14.73 -22.72
N SER A 121 4.41 -15.90 -22.68
CA SER A 121 4.25 -16.82 -23.81
C SER A 121 2.78 -16.91 -24.17
N ASP A 122 2.46 -17.07 -25.45
CA ASP A 122 1.09 -17.32 -25.93
C ASP A 122 0.93 -18.74 -26.55
N ASP A 123 1.96 -19.58 -26.52
CA ASP A 123 1.99 -20.91 -27.14
C ASP A 123 2.42 -22.04 -26.19
N GLY A 124 2.20 -21.84 -24.89
CA GLY A 124 2.46 -22.86 -23.87
C GLY A 124 3.92 -22.95 -23.43
N GLY A 125 4.71 -21.91 -23.64
CA GLY A 125 6.08 -21.75 -23.18
C GLY A 125 7.15 -22.01 -24.25
N ILE A 126 6.76 -22.06 -25.53
CA ILE A 126 7.68 -22.32 -26.64
C ILE A 126 8.38 -21.01 -27.03
N ASN A 127 7.63 -19.92 -27.21
CA ASN A 127 8.16 -18.60 -27.53
C ASN A 127 7.81 -17.59 -26.43
N TRP A 128 8.77 -16.72 -26.13
CA TRP A 128 8.69 -15.74 -25.04
C TRP A 128 8.86 -14.32 -25.57
N ARG A 129 8.15 -13.38 -24.97
CA ARG A 129 8.27 -11.95 -25.27
C ARG A 129 8.17 -11.11 -24.00
N SER A 130 8.98 -10.07 -23.93
CA SER A 130 9.03 -9.11 -22.81
C SER A 130 8.37 -7.76 -23.17
N GLN A 131 7.51 -7.75 -24.19
CA GLN A 131 6.81 -6.59 -24.74
C GLN A 131 5.33 -6.93 -24.90
N SER A 132 4.44 -5.93 -24.87
CA SER A 132 2.99 -6.10 -25.09
C SER A 132 2.31 -7.09 -24.13
N MET A 133 2.69 -7.07 -22.86
CA MET A 133 2.18 -7.91 -21.78
C MET A 133 0.88 -7.35 -21.18
N GLY A 134 0.31 -8.08 -20.22
CA GLY A 134 -0.86 -7.69 -19.43
C GLY A 134 -2.17 -7.66 -20.23
N TYR A 135 -3.22 -7.19 -19.56
CA TYR A 135 -4.55 -7.06 -20.15
C TYR A 135 -4.50 -6.29 -21.48
N LEU A 136 -5.10 -6.87 -22.52
CA LEU A 136 -5.10 -6.35 -23.90
C LEU A 136 -3.71 -6.14 -24.52
N ASN A 137 -2.66 -6.74 -23.97
CA ASN A 137 -1.30 -6.73 -24.53
C ASN A 137 -0.72 -5.32 -24.72
N CYS A 138 -1.05 -4.39 -23.82
CA CYS A 138 -0.82 -2.97 -24.02
C CYS A 138 0.37 -2.39 -23.23
N VAL A 139 1.01 -3.18 -22.38
CA VAL A 139 2.07 -2.69 -21.49
C VAL A 139 3.37 -3.45 -21.64
N ARG A 140 4.47 -2.83 -21.23
CA ARG A 140 5.69 -3.52 -20.85
C ARG A 140 5.71 -3.57 -19.33
N ALA A 141 5.94 -4.75 -18.76
CA ALA A 141 5.62 -4.97 -17.36
C ALA A 141 6.56 -5.95 -16.67
N GLU A 142 6.54 -5.90 -15.35
CA GLU A 142 7.29 -6.78 -14.45
C GLU A 142 6.30 -7.48 -13.51
N TYR A 143 6.36 -8.81 -13.40
CA TYR A 143 5.46 -9.54 -12.50
C TYR A 143 5.86 -9.35 -11.04
N VAL A 144 4.84 -9.22 -10.19
CA VAL A 144 4.99 -9.09 -8.74
C VAL A 144 5.22 -10.46 -8.13
N LEU A 145 6.49 -10.87 -8.19
CA LEU A 145 7.03 -12.11 -7.67
C LEU A 145 8.36 -11.80 -6.98
N ARG A 146 8.50 -12.29 -5.75
CA ARG A 146 9.65 -11.99 -4.88
C ARG A 146 10.17 -13.25 -4.21
N VAL A 147 11.48 -13.34 -4.04
CA VAL A 147 12.13 -14.48 -3.38
C VAL A 147 12.88 -13.98 -2.16
N ARG A 148 12.60 -14.55 -1.00
CA ARG A 148 13.35 -14.30 0.23
C ARG A 148 14.29 -15.47 0.51
N LEU A 149 15.58 -15.19 0.56
CA LEU A 149 16.60 -16.15 0.97
C LEU A 149 16.86 -16.03 2.47
N ALA A 150 17.13 -17.16 3.13
CA ALA A 150 17.46 -17.19 4.55
C ALA A 150 18.81 -16.50 4.84
N GLU A 151 19.70 -16.43 3.85
CA GLU A 151 20.98 -15.75 3.92
C GLU A 151 20.90 -14.29 3.44
N GLY A 152 21.78 -13.45 4.00
CA GLY A 152 21.90 -12.04 3.63
C GLY A 152 21.18 -11.11 4.60
N SER A 153 20.98 -9.87 4.19
CA SER A 153 20.21 -8.88 4.94
C SER A 153 19.55 -7.92 3.98
N ASP A 154 18.32 -7.54 4.29
CA ASP A 154 17.64 -6.43 3.63
C ASP A 154 18.41 -5.12 3.86
N PRO A 155 18.29 -4.14 2.95
CA PRO A 155 18.82 -2.81 3.20
C PRO A 155 18.16 -2.17 4.44
N PRO A 156 18.86 -1.26 5.13
CA PRO A 156 18.24 -0.50 6.21
C PRO A 156 17.04 0.31 5.69
N PRO A 157 16.05 0.59 6.55
CA PRO A 157 14.89 1.39 6.16
C PRO A 157 15.32 2.80 5.74
N THR A 158 14.71 3.28 4.66
CA THR A 158 14.97 4.63 4.13
C THR A 158 14.33 5.68 5.02
N THR A 159 14.90 6.88 5.08
CA THR A 159 14.30 8.03 5.79
C THR A 159 13.07 8.56 5.05
N VAL A 160 12.21 9.28 5.75
CA VAL A 160 11.04 9.89 5.12
C VAL A 160 11.50 11.02 4.18
N VAL A 161 10.94 11.06 2.98
CA VAL A 161 11.17 12.12 1.98
C VAL A 161 10.03 13.11 2.04
N TRP A 162 10.36 14.39 2.23
CA TRP A 162 9.42 15.49 2.42
C TRP A 162 9.18 16.28 1.13
N GLU A 163 8.08 17.03 1.11
CA GLU A 163 7.81 17.98 0.03
C GLU A 163 8.90 19.04 -0.08
N ASP A 164 9.16 19.50 -1.32
CA ASP A 164 9.92 20.72 -1.55
C ASP A 164 9.06 21.94 -1.15
N PRO A 165 9.41 22.68 -0.07
CA PRO A 165 8.60 23.78 0.44
C PRO A 165 8.50 24.96 -0.56
N THR A 166 9.39 25.01 -1.55
CA THR A 166 9.43 26.06 -2.58
C THR A 166 8.53 25.75 -3.78
N LEU A 167 7.91 24.56 -3.81
CA LEU A 167 7.08 24.14 -4.91
C LEU A 167 5.80 25.00 -5.00
N PRO A 168 5.52 25.66 -6.14
CA PRO A 168 4.31 26.49 -6.28
C PRO A 168 2.99 25.75 -6.03
N ARG A 169 2.97 24.42 -6.16
CA ARG A 169 1.81 23.58 -5.85
C ARG A 169 1.47 23.55 -4.36
N LEU A 170 2.46 23.69 -3.47
CA LEU A 170 2.18 23.81 -2.04
C LEU A 170 1.53 25.15 -1.72
N ASP A 171 1.96 26.24 -2.36
CA ASP A 171 1.33 27.55 -2.21
C ASP A 171 -0.12 27.53 -2.70
N SER A 172 -0.37 26.88 -3.83
CA SER A 172 -1.72 26.65 -4.37
C SER A 172 -2.58 25.86 -3.38
N LEU A 173 -2.10 24.72 -2.89
CA LEU A 173 -2.82 23.93 -1.89
C LEU A 173 -3.09 24.72 -0.60
N ARG A 174 -2.08 25.45 -0.10
CA ARG A 174 -2.19 26.29 1.11
C ARG A 174 -3.33 27.31 0.99
N SER A 175 -3.55 27.86 -0.20
CA SER A 175 -4.61 28.84 -0.45
C SER A 175 -6.03 28.26 -0.35
N CYS A 176 -6.17 26.93 -0.43
CA CYS A 176 -7.44 26.22 -0.33
C CYS A 176 -7.77 25.75 1.09
N LEU A 177 -6.83 25.88 2.05
CA LEU A 177 -6.98 25.34 3.40
C LEU A 177 -7.92 26.19 4.26
N PRO A 178 -8.60 25.58 5.25
CA PRO A 178 -9.47 26.31 6.17
C PRO A 178 -8.67 27.33 7.02
N GLU A 179 -9.20 28.53 7.22
CA GLU A 179 -8.55 29.62 7.98
C GLU A 179 -8.07 29.17 9.37
N ARG A 180 -8.83 28.31 10.04
CA ARG A 180 -8.47 27.78 11.37
C ARG A 180 -7.19 26.94 11.36
N ALA A 181 -6.87 26.26 10.27
CA ALA A 181 -5.61 25.53 10.14
C ALA A 181 -4.41 26.46 9.85
N LEU A 182 -4.67 27.60 9.20
CA LEU A 182 -3.67 28.63 8.89
C LEU A 182 -3.39 29.56 10.09
N ALA A 183 -4.37 29.70 10.99
CA ALA A 183 -4.22 30.51 12.19
C ALA A 183 -3.10 29.97 13.11
N PRO A 184 -2.34 30.85 13.79
CA PRO A 184 -1.41 30.43 14.84
C PRO A 184 -2.15 29.64 15.93
N GLY A 185 -1.53 28.57 16.42
CA GLY A 185 -2.10 27.70 17.44
C GLY A 185 -1.30 26.42 17.59
N SER A 186 -1.76 25.55 18.50
CA SER A 186 -1.17 24.24 18.72
C SER A 186 -1.21 23.39 17.45
N VAL A 187 -0.25 22.47 17.28
CA VAL A 187 -0.28 21.49 16.17
C VAL A 187 -1.59 20.70 16.21
N ARG A 188 -2.04 20.29 17.40
CA ARG A 188 -3.33 19.64 17.63
C ARG A 188 -4.51 20.41 17.02
N ASP A 189 -4.65 21.70 17.31
CA ASP A 189 -5.79 22.50 16.85
C ASP A 189 -5.79 22.65 15.33
N ARG A 190 -4.61 22.91 14.75
CA ARG A 190 -4.44 23.10 13.31
C ARG A 190 -4.72 21.80 12.56
N VAL A 191 -4.21 20.67 13.05
CA VAL A 191 -4.45 19.33 12.48
C VAL A 191 -5.89 18.91 12.65
N ARG A 192 -6.54 19.17 13.79
CA ARG A 192 -7.97 18.95 13.96
C ARG A 192 -8.78 19.72 12.90
N ALA A 193 -8.44 20.99 12.65
CA ALA A 193 -9.12 21.77 11.64
C ALA A 193 -8.96 21.18 10.22
N LEU A 194 -7.77 20.70 9.87
CA LEU A 194 -7.53 20.01 8.60
C LEU A 194 -8.31 18.69 8.50
N SER A 195 -8.22 17.84 9.53
CA SER A 195 -8.90 16.54 9.59
C SER A 195 -10.41 16.70 9.44
N SER A 196 -11.03 17.59 10.22
CA SER A 196 -12.47 17.83 10.14
C SER A 196 -12.92 18.39 8.81
N TRP A 197 -12.14 19.29 8.21
CA TRP A 197 -12.44 19.82 6.89
C TRP A 197 -12.38 18.72 5.83
N LEU A 198 -11.33 17.89 5.80
CA LEU A 198 -11.20 16.80 4.84
C LEU A 198 -12.29 15.74 5.01
N ALA A 199 -12.53 15.28 6.24
CA ALA A 199 -13.60 14.32 6.53
C ALA A 199 -14.98 14.85 6.10
N GLY A 200 -15.23 16.16 6.19
CA GLY A 200 -16.47 16.77 5.70
C GLY A 200 -16.50 17.09 4.20
N SER A 201 -15.42 16.85 3.46
CA SER A 201 -15.28 17.36 2.09
C SER A 201 -15.81 16.41 1.00
N TRP A 202 -15.73 15.09 1.18
CA TRP A 202 -16.24 14.13 0.19
C TRP A 202 -16.69 12.82 0.81
N GLU A 203 -17.50 12.05 0.08
CA GLU A 203 -17.93 10.71 0.47
C GLU A 203 -16.80 9.68 0.26
N HIS A 204 -16.54 8.84 1.27
CA HIS A 204 -15.66 7.69 1.11
C HIS A 204 -16.18 6.72 0.02
N THR A 205 -15.36 6.52 -1.01
CA THR A 205 -15.70 5.66 -2.16
C THR A 205 -14.62 4.61 -2.37
N GLY A 206 -14.92 3.35 -2.04
CA GLY A 206 -14.03 2.19 -2.23
C GLY A 206 -14.25 1.43 -3.55
N SER A 207 -13.44 0.38 -3.77
CA SER A 207 -13.44 -0.46 -4.99
C SER A 207 -14.74 -1.23 -5.24
N GLY A 208 -15.61 -1.40 -4.24
CA GLY A 208 -16.95 -1.98 -4.43
C GLY A 208 -17.95 -1.05 -5.13
N ARG A 209 -17.64 0.25 -5.27
CA ARG A 209 -18.55 1.28 -5.82
C ARG A 209 -17.98 2.05 -7.01
N ALA A 210 -16.69 1.91 -7.28
CA ALA A 210 -15.97 2.56 -8.35
C ALA A 210 -14.80 1.68 -8.79
N GLU A 211 -14.37 1.84 -10.04
CA GLU A 211 -13.32 1.02 -10.65
C GLU A 211 -11.99 1.77 -10.78
N GLN A 212 -12.00 3.10 -10.77
CA GLN A 212 -10.85 3.92 -11.12
C GLN A 212 -10.34 4.69 -9.92
N TYR A 213 -9.06 4.56 -9.60
CA TYR A 213 -8.41 5.31 -8.53
C TYR A 213 -8.31 6.79 -8.84
N ALA A 214 -8.53 7.62 -7.82
CA ALA A 214 -8.05 8.99 -7.85
C ALA A 214 -6.52 9.02 -7.66
N PRO A 215 -5.81 9.98 -8.26
CA PRO A 215 -4.43 10.26 -7.88
C PRO A 215 -4.33 10.68 -6.41
N TRP A 216 -3.16 10.49 -5.80
CA TRP A 216 -2.88 10.96 -4.43
C TRP A 216 -2.62 12.48 -4.34
N ASP A 217 -2.86 13.21 -5.43
CA ASP A 217 -2.71 14.66 -5.49
C ASP A 217 -3.86 15.36 -4.75
N ALA A 218 -3.54 16.13 -3.70
CA ALA A 218 -4.53 16.74 -2.83
C ALA A 218 -5.52 17.67 -3.55
N GLU A 219 -5.05 18.53 -4.46
CA GLU A 219 -5.95 19.43 -5.20
C GLU A 219 -6.87 18.66 -6.17
N THR A 220 -6.33 17.65 -6.84
CA THR A 220 -7.14 16.73 -7.68
C THR A 220 -8.21 16.05 -6.84
N LEU A 221 -7.88 15.59 -5.63
CA LEU A 221 -8.83 14.95 -4.72
C LEU A 221 -9.95 15.91 -4.31
N LEU A 222 -9.60 17.13 -3.89
CA LEU A 222 -10.55 18.18 -3.54
C LEU A 222 -11.43 18.61 -4.73
N SER A 223 -10.96 18.41 -5.96
CA SER A 223 -11.76 18.65 -7.17
C SER A 223 -12.63 17.45 -7.58
N TRP A 224 -12.09 16.24 -7.57
CA TRP A 224 -12.72 15.04 -8.16
C TRP A 224 -13.67 14.36 -7.19
N ALA A 225 -13.26 14.18 -5.94
CA ALA A 225 -13.99 13.37 -4.97
C ALA A 225 -15.34 13.98 -4.57
N PRO A 226 -15.46 15.30 -4.28
CA PRO A 226 -16.76 15.90 -3.97
C PRO A 226 -17.73 15.86 -5.17
N ARG A 227 -17.21 15.99 -6.39
CA ARG A 227 -18.03 15.96 -7.63
C ARG A 227 -18.37 14.54 -8.07
N GLN A 228 -17.72 13.53 -7.48
CA GLN A 228 -17.85 12.13 -7.85
C GLN A 228 -17.57 11.91 -9.35
N GLN A 229 -16.63 12.69 -9.90
CA GLN A 229 -16.28 12.72 -11.32
C GLN A 229 -14.77 12.89 -11.47
N GLY A 230 -14.11 11.83 -11.93
CA GLY A 230 -12.67 11.77 -12.17
C GLY A 230 -12.35 11.49 -13.63
N HIS A 231 -11.35 10.63 -13.85
CA HIS A 231 -10.88 10.32 -15.19
C HIS A 231 -12.01 9.84 -16.12
N ASN A 232 -12.10 10.43 -17.31
CA ASN A 232 -13.15 10.17 -18.29
C ASN A 232 -14.59 10.30 -17.71
N GLY A 233 -14.79 11.18 -16.72
CA GLY A 233 -16.09 11.44 -16.10
C GLY A 233 -16.61 10.32 -15.20
N LYS A 234 -15.83 9.26 -14.96
CA LYS A 234 -16.24 8.15 -14.10
C LYS A 234 -16.11 8.52 -12.62
N ARG A 235 -16.89 7.87 -11.76
CA ARG A 235 -16.73 7.98 -10.31
C ARG A 235 -15.34 7.50 -9.90
N PRO A 236 -14.55 8.30 -9.18
CA PRO A 236 -13.26 7.87 -8.66
C PRO A 236 -13.42 7.06 -7.35
N ILE A 237 -12.53 6.11 -7.13
CA ILE A 237 -12.21 5.57 -5.82
C ILE A 237 -11.46 6.67 -5.07
N ALA A 238 -12.07 7.15 -3.99
CA ALA A 238 -11.55 8.19 -3.10
C ALA A 238 -11.83 7.75 -1.66
N MET A 239 -10.99 6.85 -1.18
CA MET A 239 -11.09 6.16 0.11
C MET A 239 -9.98 6.57 1.09
N CYS A 240 -9.89 5.92 2.25
CA CYS A 240 -8.96 6.22 3.37
C CYS A 240 -7.57 6.75 2.96
N VAL A 241 -6.88 6.08 2.03
CA VAL A 241 -5.56 6.49 1.55
C VAL A 241 -5.51 7.91 0.98
N HIS A 242 -6.59 8.34 0.32
CA HIS A 242 -6.67 9.66 -0.29
C HIS A 242 -6.92 10.76 0.76
N TYR A 243 -7.67 10.47 1.83
CA TYR A 243 -7.81 11.41 2.95
C TYR A 243 -6.47 11.60 3.65
N ALA A 244 -5.74 10.52 3.90
CA ALA A 244 -4.41 10.59 4.51
C ALA A 244 -3.41 11.33 3.63
N ALA A 245 -3.34 11.03 2.33
CA ALA A 245 -2.50 11.73 1.36
C ALA A 245 -2.81 13.24 1.32
N ALA A 246 -4.09 13.61 1.30
CA ALA A 246 -4.52 15.00 1.34
C ALA A 246 -4.15 15.69 2.65
N LEU A 247 -4.35 15.02 3.79
CA LEU A 247 -3.97 15.56 5.11
C LEU A 247 -2.45 15.78 5.20
N VAL A 248 -1.65 14.81 4.76
CA VAL A 248 -0.19 14.89 4.79
C VAL A 248 0.33 16.03 3.91
N SER A 249 -0.22 16.17 2.70
CA SER A 249 0.14 17.28 1.81
C SER A 249 -0.28 18.64 2.39
N ALA A 250 -1.49 18.71 2.98
CA ALA A 250 -2.00 19.94 3.60
C ALA A 250 -1.17 20.35 4.83
N ALA A 251 -0.83 19.40 5.71
CA ALA A 251 -0.01 19.63 6.89
C ALA A 251 1.40 20.15 6.51
N GLN A 252 2.05 19.51 5.54
CA GLN A 252 3.37 19.95 5.06
C GLN A 252 3.31 21.34 4.41
N SER A 253 2.23 21.66 3.68
CA SER A 253 2.06 22.99 3.09
C SER A 253 2.02 24.12 4.12
N ILE A 254 1.74 23.83 5.39
CA ILE A 254 1.70 24.79 6.49
C ILE A 254 2.81 24.58 7.55
N GLY A 255 3.87 23.85 7.17
CA GLY A 255 5.07 23.64 7.98
C GLY A 255 4.93 22.61 9.09
N ILE A 256 3.98 21.67 8.99
CA ILE A 256 3.80 20.59 9.95
C ILE A 256 4.30 19.27 9.34
N ALA A 257 5.25 18.61 9.99
CA ALA A 257 5.76 17.33 9.54
C ALA A 257 4.68 16.24 9.69
N ALA A 258 4.38 15.58 8.58
CA ALA A 258 3.31 14.61 8.46
C ALA A 258 3.70 13.51 7.49
N ARG A 259 3.35 12.26 7.78
CA ARG A 259 3.61 11.13 6.91
C ARG A 259 2.42 10.18 6.85
N CYS A 260 2.32 9.50 5.72
CA CYS A 260 1.31 8.49 5.48
C CYS A 260 1.64 7.19 6.24
N ALA A 261 0.65 6.61 6.91
CA ALA A 261 0.78 5.34 7.61
C ALA A 261 -0.31 4.35 7.20
N VAL A 262 0.08 3.09 7.06
CA VAL A 262 -0.78 1.94 6.79
C VAL A 262 -0.92 1.14 8.07
N VAL A 263 -2.14 0.70 8.36
CA VAL A 263 -2.40 -0.22 9.46
C VAL A 263 -3.25 -1.38 8.96
N THR A 264 -2.94 -2.60 9.41
CA THR A 264 -3.72 -3.78 9.02
C THR A 264 -3.71 -4.87 10.09
N GLU A 265 -4.72 -5.75 10.06
CA GLU A 265 -4.76 -6.97 10.87
C GLU A 265 -3.78 -8.06 10.38
N ALA A 266 -3.48 -8.08 9.08
CA ALA A 266 -2.68 -9.09 8.40
C ALA A 266 -2.35 -8.64 6.95
N PRO A 267 -1.31 -9.18 6.29
CA PRO A 267 -0.93 -8.77 4.93
C PRO A 267 -2.00 -9.13 3.88
N ASN A 268 -2.73 -10.22 4.11
CA ASN A 268 -3.86 -10.66 3.29
C ASN A 268 -5.22 -10.37 3.96
N GLY A 269 -5.23 -9.56 5.01
CA GLY A 269 -6.45 -9.20 5.76
C GLY A 269 -7.31 -8.20 4.99
N THR A 270 -8.57 -8.09 5.39
CA THR A 270 -9.52 -7.10 4.83
C THR A 270 -9.71 -5.91 5.77
N ALA A 271 -9.27 -6.01 7.02
CA ALA A 271 -9.31 -4.92 8.00
C ALA A 271 -8.13 -3.94 7.86
N GLY A 272 -7.71 -3.64 6.63
CA GLY A 272 -6.71 -2.63 6.33
C GLY A 272 -7.26 -1.21 6.45
N HIS A 273 -6.41 -0.25 6.83
CA HIS A 273 -6.74 1.17 6.84
C HIS A 273 -5.51 2.03 6.55
N PHE A 274 -5.75 3.27 6.13
CA PHE A 274 -4.71 4.22 5.79
C PHE A 274 -5.00 5.56 6.48
N ILE A 275 -3.99 6.05 7.19
CA ILE A 275 -4.08 7.15 8.14
C ILE A 275 -2.83 8.03 8.03
N ALA A 276 -2.74 9.07 8.87
CA ALA A 276 -1.56 9.91 8.96
C ALA A 276 -0.93 9.84 10.36
N GLU A 277 0.39 9.97 10.39
CA GLU A 277 1.15 10.33 11.60
C GLU A 277 1.64 11.78 11.47
N ILE A 278 1.46 12.57 12.51
CA ILE A 278 1.85 13.98 12.58
C ILE A 278 2.86 14.15 13.72
N TRP A 279 3.94 14.89 13.48
CA TRP A 279 4.90 15.23 14.53
C TRP A 279 4.41 16.45 15.32
N ASP A 280 4.30 16.29 16.63
CA ASP A 280 4.14 17.41 17.57
C ASP A 280 5.52 17.76 18.17
N PRO A 281 6.08 18.95 17.87
CA PRO A 281 7.35 19.38 18.44
C PRO A 281 7.26 19.75 19.93
N GLU A 282 6.08 20.05 20.47
CA GLU A 282 5.92 20.39 21.90
C GLU A 282 6.00 19.12 22.78
N ASP A 283 5.41 18.03 22.29
CA ASP A 283 5.40 16.71 22.96
C ASP A 283 6.56 15.79 22.50
N GLU A 284 7.38 16.25 21.54
CA GLU A 284 8.43 15.49 20.85
C GLU A 284 7.95 14.09 20.42
N ARG A 285 6.80 14.04 19.73
CA ARG A 285 6.13 12.76 19.43
C ARG A 285 5.33 12.77 18.13
N TRP A 286 5.35 11.63 17.45
CA TRP A 286 4.37 11.30 16.41
C TRP A 286 3.02 10.91 17.02
N PHE A 287 1.94 11.56 16.60
CA PHE A 287 0.57 11.14 16.94
C PHE A 287 -0.25 10.77 15.71
N VAL A 288 -1.24 9.92 15.93
CA VAL A 288 -2.07 9.36 14.85
C VAL A 288 -3.33 10.19 14.61
N VAL A 289 -3.64 10.36 13.33
CA VAL A 289 -4.86 11.01 12.84
C VAL A 289 -5.50 10.12 11.79
N ASP A 290 -6.79 9.85 11.93
CA ASP A 290 -7.61 9.30 10.86
C ASP A 290 -8.45 10.43 10.24
N PRO A 291 -8.00 11.03 9.11
CA PRO A 291 -8.72 12.10 8.42
C PRO A 291 -9.96 11.62 7.66
N ASN A 292 -10.14 10.31 7.46
CA ASN A 292 -11.36 9.79 6.86
C ASN A 292 -12.50 9.76 7.88
N SER A 293 -12.21 9.33 9.12
CA SER A 293 -13.22 9.25 10.18
C SER A 293 -13.24 10.47 11.11
N ASP A 294 -12.33 11.44 10.90
CA ASP A 294 -12.05 12.57 11.79
C ASP A 294 -11.75 12.16 13.25
N ALA A 295 -10.95 11.10 13.40
CA ALA A 295 -10.58 10.57 14.70
C ALA A 295 -9.16 10.99 15.09
N LEU A 296 -9.03 11.54 16.30
CA LEU A 296 -7.76 11.64 17.02
C LEU A 296 -7.79 10.64 18.18
N PHE A 297 -6.63 10.14 18.58
CA PHE A 297 -6.50 9.19 19.68
C PHE A 297 -5.87 9.89 20.87
N VAL A 298 -6.55 9.86 22.01
CA VAL A 298 -6.22 10.63 23.20
C VAL A 298 -6.26 9.74 24.44
N ARG A 299 -5.24 9.85 25.28
CA ARG A 299 -5.19 9.23 26.62
C ARG A 299 -4.73 10.27 27.62
N ASP A 300 -5.51 10.46 28.68
CA ASP A 300 -5.21 11.42 29.75
C ASP A 300 -4.95 12.85 29.25
N GLY A 301 -5.68 13.25 28.19
CA GLY A 301 -5.56 14.56 27.54
C GLY A 301 -4.45 14.68 26.49
N ALA A 302 -3.50 13.75 26.46
CA ALA A 302 -2.38 13.73 25.51
C ALA A 302 -2.70 12.92 24.25
N LEU A 303 -2.17 13.37 23.10
CA LEU A 303 -2.28 12.65 21.83
C LEU A 303 -1.44 11.37 21.86
N MET A 304 -1.99 10.31 21.26
CA MET A 304 -1.39 8.99 21.28
C MET A 304 -0.54 8.72 20.04
N SER A 305 0.65 8.14 20.25
CA SER A 305 1.44 7.54 19.16
C SER A 305 0.83 6.20 18.71
N MET A 306 1.28 5.72 17.55
CA MET A 306 0.84 4.41 17.06
C MET A 306 1.20 3.28 18.04
N THR A 307 2.38 3.33 18.67
CA THR A 307 2.78 2.37 19.71
C THR A 307 1.77 2.34 20.86
N GLN A 308 1.33 3.50 21.36
CA GLN A 308 0.35 3.60 22.44
C GLN A 308 -1.05 3.11 22.03
N ILE A 309 -1.40 3.27 20.75
CA ILE A 309 -2.65 2.77 20.17
C ILE A 309 -2.62 1.24 20.10
N GLN A 310 -1.52 0.67 19.61
CA GLN A 310 -1.32 -0.79 19.57
C GLN A 310 -1.37 -1.42 20.96
N GLU A 311 -0.76 -0.78 21.96
CA GLU A 311 -0.83 -1.21 23.37
C GLU A 311 -2.25 -1.16 23.95
N ALA A 312 -3.08 -0.20 23.51
CA ALA A 312 -4.48 -0.11 23.93
C ALA A 312 -5.31 -1.31 23.43
N GLY A 313 -4.95 -1.85 22.26
CA GLY A 313 -5.63 -2.97 21.61
C GLY A 313 -7.14 -2.75 21.50
N ALA A 314 -7.93 -3.73 21.97
CA ALA A 314 -9.38 -3.70 21.87
C ALA A 314 -10.06 -2.58 22.67
N ALA A 315 -9.37 -1.92 23.59
CA ALA A 315 -9.90 -0.81 24.38
C ALA A 315 -9.80 0.55 23.67
N ILE A 316 -9.21 0.60 22.46
CA ILE A 316 -8.88 1.87 21.78
C ILE A 316 -10.11 2.76 21.54
N GLY A 317 -11.30 2.19 21.34
CA GLY A 317 -12.52 2.94 21.09
C GLY A 317 -12.87 3.97 22.17
N ALA A 318 -12.45 3.75 23.43
CA ALA A 318 -12.66 4.70 24.53
C ALA A 318 -11.69 5.90 24.48
N SER A 319 -10.62 5.80 23.70
CA SER A 319 -9.60 6.84 23.50
C SER A 319 -9.81 7.63 22.21
N ILE A 320 -10.90 7.42 21.48
CA ILE A 320 -11.15 8.17 20.25
C ILE A 320 -11.87 9.48 20.56
N GLU A 321 -11.23 10.57 20.18
CA GLU A 321 -11.83 11.90 20.13
C GLU A 321 -12.28 12.22 18.70
N TRP A 322 -13.59 12.27 18.51
CA TRP A 322 -14.24 12.55 17.23
C TRP A 322 -14.33 14.06 16.98
N GLY A 323 -13.93 14.50 15.80
CA GLY A 323 -14.15 15.88 15.35
C GLY A 323 -15.47 16.05 14.58
N PRO A 324 -15.85 17.29 14.25
CA PRO A 324 -17.11 17.58 13.57
C PRO A 324 -17.25 16.96 12.17
N GLY A 325 -16.16 16.63 11.48
CA GLY A 325 -16.22 15.96 10.18
C GLY A 325 -16.81 14.55 10.27
N THR A 326 -16.75 13.92 11.45
CA THR A 326 -17.35 12.61 11.74
C THR A 326 -18.85 12.59 11.42
N GLU A 327 -19.58 13.68 11.69
CA GLU A 327 -21.03 13.74 11.48
C GLU A 327 -21.41 13.49 10.01
N PHE A 328 -20.65 14.08 9.09
CA PHE A 328 -20.84 13.88 7.66
C PHE A 328 -20.54 12.43 7.27
N GLN A 329 -19.44 11.86 7.77
CA GLN A 329 -19.00 10.51 7.41
C GLN A 329 -19.93 9.42 7.94
N LEU A 330 -20.52 9.60 9.12
CA LEU A 330 -21.48 8.66 9.68
C LEU A 330 -22.84 8.65 8.94
N THR A 331 -23.05 9.52 7.95
CA THR A 331 -24.19 9.40 7.03
C THR A 331 -24.05 8.21 6.09
N PHE A 332 -22.85 7.65 5.95
CA PHE A 332 -22.57 6.50 5.08
C PHE A 332 -22.51 5.19 5.88
N PRO A 333 -23.42 4.21 5.63
CA PRO A 333 -23.52 3.00 6.45
C PRO A 333 -22.22 2.18 6.55
N HIS A 334 -21.45 2.11 5.47
CA HIS A 334 -20.18 1.37 5.45
C HIS A 334 -19.10 2.02 6.34
N ILE A 335 -19.14 3.34 6.55
CA ILE A 335 -18.26 4.01 7.50
C ILE A 335 -18.68 3.74 8.94
N VAL A 336 -19.99 3.72 9.22
CA VAL A 336 -20.51 3.32 10.53
C VAL A 336 -20.05 1.91 10.87
N GLU A 337 -20.20 0.96 9.94
CA GLU A 337 -19.75 -0.41 10.11
C GLU A 337 -18.23 -0.49 10.35
N PHE A 338 -17.43 0.21 9.54
CA PHE A 338 -15.98 0.29 9.71
C PHE A 338 -15.59 0.82 11.11
N CYS A 339 -16.21 1.92 11.55
CA CYS A 339 -15.94 2.51 12.86
C CYS A 339 -16.25 1.53 14.01
N GLU A 340 -17.40 0.84 13.97
CA GLU A 340 -17.84 -0.06 15.04
C GLU A 340 -17.09 -1.40 15.05
N THR A 341 -16.77 -1.94 13.88
CA THR A 341 -16.23 -3.30 13.76
C THR A 341 -14.72 -3.34 13.64
N ASN A 342 -14.10 -2.27 13.15
CA ASN A 342 -12.67 -2.20 12.91
C ASN A 342 -11.99 -1.16 13.81
N LEU A 343 -12.28 0.13 13.61
CA LEU A 343 -11.55 1.23 14.25
C LEU A 343 -11.67 1.22 15.79
N LYS A 344 -12.90 1.20 16.32
CA LYS A 344 -13.15 1.20 17.78
C LYS A 344 -12.64 -0.05 18.49
N LYS A 345 -12.54 -1.17 17.75
CA LYS A 345 -12.03 -2.45 18.27
C LYS A 345 -10.52 -2.61 18.06
N GLY A 346 -9.88 -1.65 17.40
CA GLY A 346 -8.45 -1.66 17.10
C GLY A 346 -7.98 -2.82 16.25
N VAL A 347 -8.86 -3.39 15.41
CA VAL A 347 -8.53 -4.56 14.58
C VAL A 347 -7.44 -4.21 13.58
N CYS A 348 -7.57 -3.06 12.89
CA CYS A 348 -6.59 -2.58 11.93
C CYS A 348 -5.24 -2.24 12.55
N PHE A 349 -5.14 -1.89 13.83
CA PHE A 349 -3.88 -1.40 14.41
C PHE A 349 -2.84 -2.49 14.68
N ARG A 350 -3.14 -3.77 14.45
CA ARG A 350 -2.24 -4.88 14.81
C ARG A 350 -0.84 -4.78 14.19
N HIS A 351 -0.76 -4.32 12.95
CA HIS A 351 0.47 -4.08 12.21
C HIS A 351 0.48 -2.63 11.72
N ARG A 352 1.66 -2.00 11.71
CA ARG A 352 1.84 -0.65 11.14
C ARG A 352 2.94 -0.64 10.09
N SER A 353 2.77 0.23 9.11
CA SER A 353 3.81 0.61 8.17
C SER A 353 3.75 2.10 7.92
N VAL A 354 4.90 2.68 7.56
CA VAL A 354 4.97 4.06 7.04
C VAL A 354 5.24 4.01 5.56
N TRP A 355 4.55 4.84 4.80
CA TRP A 355 4.91 5.15 3.43
C TRP A 355 5.98 6.22 3.43
N TYR A 356 7.22 5.87 3.07
CA TYR A 356 8.38 6.76 3.28
C TYR A 356 8.37 8.02 2.41
N ARG A 357 7.50 8.10 1.40
CA ARG A 357 7.43 9.23 0.46
C ARG A 357 6.26 10.14 0.83
N ALA A 358 6.53 11.21 1.56
CA ALA A 358 5.55 12.24 1.89
C ALA A 358 5.51 13.39 0.85
N ASP A 359 6.31 13.33 -0.22
CA ASP A 359 6.46 14.36 -1.26
C ASP A 359 5.52 14.17 -2.47
N LEU A 360 4.23 13.98 -2.18
CA LEU A 360 3.20 13.58 -3.13
C LEU A 360 2.90 14.63 -4.22
N LEU A 361 3.17 15.91 -3.96
CA LEU A 361 3.05 17.03 -4.90
C LEU A 361 4.35 17.29 -5.65
N THR A 362 5.50 17.12 -5.00
CA THR A 362 6.81 17.27 -5.63
C THR A 362 7.04 16.17 -6.66
N ARG A 363 6.65 14.92 -6.36
CA ARG A 363 6.86 13.77 -7.24
C ARG A 363 5.60 12.87 -7.33
N PRO A 364 4.50 13.37 -7.91
CA PRO A 364 3.23 12.65 -7.97
C PRO A 364 3.27 11.34 -8.76
N TRP A 365 4.26 11.17 -9.66
CA TRP A 365 4.43 9.94 -10.46
C TRP A 365 4.99 8.77 -9.66
N LEU A 366 5.41 8.99 -8.41
CA LEU A 366 5.91 7.92 -7.52
C LEU A 366 4.84 7.36 -6.57
N SER A 367 3.64 7.96 -6.58
CA SER A 367 2.48 7.48 -5.82
C SER A 367 1.92 6.19 -6.43
N PRO A 368 1.53 5.19 -5.62
CA PRO A 368 0.99 3.93 -6.15
C PRO A 368 -0.39 4.12 -6.82
N PRO A 369 -0.62 3.52 -8.00
CA PRO A 369 -1.85 3.75 -8.78
C PRO A 369 -3.09 2.97 -8.28
N GLY A 370 -2.94 1.98 -7.40
CA GLY A 370 -4.02 1.07 -6.98
C GLY A 370 -4.06 0.73 -5.49
N HIS A 371 -3.43 1.53 -4.65
CA HIS A 371 -3.24 1.21 -3.24
C HIS A 371 -4.55 0.87 -2.51
N GLY A 372 -4.58 -0.26 -1.80
CA GLY A 372 -5.74 -0.71 -1.03
C GLY A 372 -6.85 -1.40 -1.83
N SER A 373 -6.69 -1.58 -3.15
CA SER A 373 -7.55 -2.50 -3.93
C SER A 373 -6.99 -3.91 -4.07
N LEU A 374 -5.79 -4.11 -3.55
CA LEU A 374 -5.02 -5.35 -3.54
C LEU A 374 -4.52 -5.56 -2.11
N SER A 375 -4.07 -6.77 -1.78
CA SER A 375 -3.14 -6.91 -0.66
C SER A 375 -1.94 -5.99 -0.90
N TYR A 376 -1.56 -5.24 0.13
CA TYR A 376 -0.43 -4.31 0.12
C TYR A 376 0.77 -4.94 -0.59
N CYS A 377 1.40 -4.21 -1.48
CA CYS A 377 2.49 -4.79 -2.28
C CYS A 377 3.63 -3.82 -2.55
N GLU A 378 3.43 -2.56 -2.25
CA GLU A 378 4.38 -1.50 -2.55
C GLU A 378 5.64 -1.65 -1.70
N THR A 379 6.79 -1.61 -2.36
CA THR A 379 8.12 -1.73 -1.74
C THR A 379 8.48 -0.52 -0.88
N GLY A 380 7.78 0.61 -1.06
CA GLY A 380 7.92 1.82 -0.24
C GLY A 380 7.21 1.75 1.12
N LEU A 381 6.64 0.61 1.48
CA LEU A 381 6.10 0.37 2.81
C LEU A 381 7.21 -0.13 3.75
N ILE A 382 7.46 0.62 4.81
CA ILE A 382 8.39 0.26 5.88
C ILE A 382 7.57 -0.31 7.03
N TRP A 383 7.63 -1.64 7.22
CA TRP A 383 6.89 -2.36 8.25
C TRP A 383 7.69 -2.45 9.57
N GLU A 384 7.04 -2.87 10.65
CA GLU A 384 7.78 -3.14 11.89
C GLU A 384 8.65 -4.39 11.75
N THR A 385 9.85 -4.38 12.32
CA THR A 385 10.79 -5.52 12.29
C THR A 385 10.16 -6.82 12.78
N ARG A 386 9.26 -6.73 13.77
CA ARG A 386 8.51 -7.89 14.29
C ARG A 386 7.59 -8.55 13.26
N ASP A 387 7.23 -7.84 12.20
CA ASP A 387 6.26 -8.30 11.20
C ASP A 387 6.88 -9.20 10.14
N LEU A 388 8.21 -9.13 9.96
CA LEU A 388 8.96 -10.05 9.11
C LEU A 388 8.63 -11.52 9.46
N ASP A 389 8.67 -11.86 10.75
CA ASP A 389 8.36 -13.20 11.26
C ASP A 389 6.84 -13.48 11.35
N ARG A 390 5.99 -12.48 11.09
CA ARG A 390 4.52 -12.57 11.13
C ARG A 390 3.89 -12.63 9.75
N GLY A 391 4.68 -12.99 8.75
CA GLY A 391 4.20 -13.24 7.39
C GLY A 391 4.36 -12.06 6.43
N PHE A 392 5.08 -10.99 6.82
CA PHE A 392 5.37 -9.85 5.93
C PHE A 392 6.66 -10.03 5.11
N GLY A 393 7.15 -11.26 4.96
CA GLY A 393 8.40 -11.56 4.25
C GLY A 393 8.45 -11.13 2.78
N MET A 394 7.33 -10.73 2.18
CA MET A 394 7.29 -10.16 0.83
C MET A 394 7.69 -8.67 0.76
N PHE A 395 7.92 -7.98 1.87
CA PHE A 395 8.33 -6.58 1.89
C PHE A 395 9.84 -6.44 2.11
N PRO A 396 10.50 -5.43 1.49
CA PRO A 396 11.95 -5.30 1.54
C PRO A 396 12.47 -4.47 2.71
N SER A 397 11.61 -3.79 3.46
CA SER A 397 12.04 -2.78 4.41
C SER A 397 11.31 -2.89 5.74
N PHE A 398 12.10 -2.87 6.82
CA PHE A 398 11.60 -3.01 8.18
C PHE A 398 12.33 -2.04 9.13
N GLY A 399 11.57 -1.32 9.96
CA GLY A 399 12.05 -0.42 11.00
C GLY A 399 11.80 -0.98 12.41
N ASP A 400 12.62 -0.61 13.37
CA ASP A 400 12.35 -0.82 14.80
C ASP A 400 11.59 0.38 15.39
N SER A 401 11.24 0.32 16.69
CA SER A 401 10.58 1.44 17.35
C SER A 401 11.40 2.73 17.29
N ASN A 402 12.73 2.64 17.28
CA ASN A 402 13.57 3.83 17.17
C ASN A 402 13.36 4.51 15.83
N TRP A 403 13.26 3.76 14.73
CA TRP A 403 12.97 4.33 13.41
C TRP A 403 11.58 4.97 13.35
N PHE A 404 10.55 4.28 13.85
CA PHE A 404 9.17 4.81 13.80
C PHE A 404 8.98 6.02 14.71
N ASP A 405 9.56 6.01 15.90
CA ASP A 405 9.29 7.03 16.91
C ASP A 405 10.32 8.18 16.87
N HIS A 406 11.32 8.11 15.97
CA HIS A 406 12.33 9.16 15.79
C HIS A 406 11.72 10.49 15.32
N PRO A 407 12.23 11.65 15.79
CA PRO A 407 11.89 12.95 15.21
C PRO A 407 12.09 13.00 13.69
N PRO A 408 11.32 13.83 12.96
CA PRO A 408 11.46 13.97 11.52
C PRO A 408 12.86 14.53 11.17
N GLU A 409 13.66 13.71 10.51
CA GLU A 409 14.97 14.11 9.99
C GLU A 409 14.80 14.92 8.71
N GLU A 410 15.62 15.96 8.52
CA GLU A 410 15.67 16.77 7.28
C GLU A 410 14.32 17.40 6.88
N PHE A 411 13.37 17.53 7.80
CA PHE A 411 12.12 18.22 7.52
C PHE A 411 12.38 19.72 7.29
N PRO A 412 11.97 20.27 6.14
CA PRO A 412 12.21 21.68 5.84
C PRO A 412 11.43 22.56 6.82
N HIS A 413 12.15 23.38 7.56
CA HIS A 413 11.54 24.48 8.30
C HIS A 413 11.17 25.57 7.28
N GLY A 414 9.87 25.72 7.03
CA GLY A 414 9.31 26.72 6.13
C GLY A 414 9.44 28.16 6.63
#